data_AF-A0A263HG18-F1
#
_entry.id   AF-A0A263HG18-F1
#
_cell.length_a   1.000
_cell.length_b   1.000
_cell.length_c   1.000
_cell.angle_alpha   90.00
_cell.angle_beta   90.00
_cell.angle_gamma   90.00
#
_symmetry.space_group_name_H-M   'P 1'
#
loop_
_entity.id
_entity.type
_entity.pdbx_description
1 polymer ?
#
loop_
_entity_poly.entity_id
_entity_poly.type
_entity_poly.pdbx_seq_one_letter_code
_entity_poly.pdbx_strand_id
1 'polypeptide(L)'
;MESMEISEDKLDAGLVCFYLFNIVQVKQGEGIYQDAGIPHAYLRGQNIELMACSDNVIRGGLTPKHVDIPELLKVVDCREIIPQIIPAADAQNAIMTYETPAEDFALSNLRYQPQDKLDLHAQSAEILLVMEGSLKIRQNQTALELKQGESAFICADGDYQAMQ
;
A
#
# COMPACT_ATOMS: atom_id res chain seq x y z
N MET A 1 21.53 -19.45 0.24
CA MET A 1 21.94 -20.21 -0.95
C MET A 1 21.23 -21.56 -1.04
N GLU A 2 20.72 -22.15 0.05
CA GLU A 2 19.88 -23.37 0.02
C GLU A 2 18.51 -23.21 -0.67
N SER A 3 18.01 -21.97 -0.83
CA SER A 3 16.72 -21.69 -1.50
C SER A 3 16.74 -21.85 -3.03
N MET A 4 17.87 -22.30 -3.61
CA MET A 4 18.04 -22.52 -5.05
C MET A 4 18.11 -24.00 -5.43
N GLU A 5 18.05 -24.94 -4.47
CA GLU A 5 17.96 -26.39 -4.74
C GLU A 5 16.49 -26.82 -4.93
N ILE A 6 15.79 -26.22 -5.88
CA ILE A 6 14.45 -26.66 -6.29
C ILE A 6 14.63 -27.72 -7.39
N SER A 7 14.20 -28.94 -7.12
CA SER A 7 14.20 -30.02 -8.11
C SER A 7 13.33 -29.65 -9.32
N GLU A 8 13.71 -30.07 -10.52
CA GLU A 8 13.06 -29.68 -11.79
C GLU A 8 11.55 -30.01 -11.80
N ASP A 9 11.14 -31.09 -11.15
CA ASP A 9 9.73 -31.52 -10.99
C ASP A 9 8.90 -30.59 -10.07
N LYS A 10 9.55 -29.65 -9.38
CA LYS A 10 8.93 -28.69 -8.46
C LYS A 10 9.07 -27.25 -8.92
N LEU A 11 9.58 -27.01 -10.14
CA LEU A 11 9.67 -25.66 -10.69
C LEU A 11 8.26 -25.11 -10.93
N ASP A 12 8.00 -23.94 -10.36
CA ASP A 12 6.73 -23.24 -10.52
C ASP A 12 6.65 -22.62 -11.93
N ALA A 13 5.56 -22.88 -12.65
CA ALA A 13 5.35 -22.31 -13.99
C ALA A 13 5.34 -20.76 -13.97
N GLY A 14 4.99 -20.17 -12.84
CA GLY A 14 5.05 -18.73 -12.59
C GLY A 14 6.45 -18.13 -12.68
N LEU A 15 7.54 -18.93 -12.64
CA LEU A 15 8.89 -18.42 -12.87
C LEU A 15 9.06 -17.76 -14.25
N VAL A 16 8.21 -18.11 -15.22
CA VAL A 16 8.17 -17.46 -16.53
C VAL A 16 7.81 -15.97 -16.42
N CYS A 17 7.12 -15.54 -15.35
CA CYS A 17 6.71 -14.15 -15.16
C CYS A 17 7.90 -13.18 -15.12
N PHE A 18 9.09 -13.61 -14.69
CA PHE A 18 10.30 -12.78 -14.66
C PHE A 18 10.80 -12.37 -16.05
N TYR A 19 10.36 -13.07 -17.10
CA TYR A 19 10.67 -12.73 -18.49
C TYR A 19 9.56 -11.93 -19.16
N LEU A 20 8.36 -11.91 -18.57
CA LEU A 20 7.17 -11.29 -19.16
C LEU A 20 6.78 -9.97 -18.47
N PHE A 21 7.00 -9.88 -17.15
CA PHE A 21 6.53 -8.76 -16.34
C PHE A 21 7.65 -7.76 -16.09
N ASN A 22 7.25 -6.52 -15.86
CA ASN A 22 8.14 -5.48 -15.39
C ASN A 22 8.67 -5.82 -13.99
N ILE A 23 9.99 -5.82 -13.82
CA ILE A 23 10.61 -5.86 -12.49
C ILE A 23 10.75 -4.42 -12.01
N VAL A 24 9.93 -4.06 -11.03
CA VAL A 24 9.82 -2.69 -10.53
C VAL A 24 10.42 -2.59 -9.13
N GLN A 25 11.28 -1.59 -8.94
CA GLN A 25 11.81 -1.22 -7.62
C GLN A 25 11.17 0.10 -7.17
N VAL A 26 10.27 0.01 -6.19
CA VAL A 26 9.66 1.17 -5.52
C VAL A 26 10.54 1.54 -4.32
N LYS A 27 10.93 2.80 -4.20
CA LYS A 27 11.74 3.29 -3.08
C LYS A 27 10.86 3.68 -1.90
N GLN A 28 11.48 3.87 -0.74
CA GLN A 28 10.78 4.34 0.45
C GLN A 28 10.08 5.67 0.18
N GLY A 29 8.78 5.72 0.49
CA GLY A 29 7.93 6.88 0.26
C GLY A 29 7.35 6.98 -1.15
N GLU A 30 7.85 6.21 -2.13
CA GLU A 30 7.18 6.11 -3.43
C GLU A 30 5.98 5.15 -3.34
N GLY A 31 5.02 5.32 -4.25
CA GLY A 31 3.84 4.47 -4.37
C GLY A 31 3.70 3.86 -5.76
N ILE A 32 2.85 2.85 -5.87
CA ILE A 32 2.44 2.27 -7.15
C ILE A 32 1.02 1.74 -7.02
N TYR A 33 0.16 2.03 -7.98
CA TYR A 33 -1.23 1.56 -8.02
C TYR A 33 -1.34 0.30 -8.89
N GLN A 34 -2.13 -0.68 -8.46
CA GLN A 34 -2.40 -1.92 -9.20
C GLN A 34 -3.90 -1.99 -9.49
N ASP A 35 -4.25 -1.87 -10.77
CA ASP A 35 -5.63 -1.97 -11.22
C ASP A 35 -6.08 -3.44 -11.34
N ALA A 36 -7.39 -3.65 -11.42
CA ALA A 36 -7.97 -4.97 -11.63
C ALA A 36 -7.48 -5.60 -12.94
N GLY A 37 -7.29 -6.92 -12.92
CA GLY A 37 -6.86 -7.68 -14.10
C GLY A 37 -5.37 -7.58 -14.43
N ILE A 38 -4.59 -6.77 -13.69
CA ILE A 38 -3.13 -6.67 -13.87
C ILE A 38 -2.43 -7.66 -12.92
N PRO A 39 -1.78 -8.72 -13.44
CA PRO A 39 -1.01 -9.63 -12.61
C PRO A 39 0.18 -8.93 -11.97
N HIS A 40 0.39 -9.15 -10.68
CA HIS A 40 1.51 -8.58 -9.94
C HIS A 40 1.92 -9.51 -8.79
N ALA A 41 3.15 -9.34 -8.31
CA ALA A 41 3.68 -10.07 -7.17
C ALA A 41 4.67 -9.20 -6.38
N TYR A 42 4.50 -9.14 -5.06
CA TYR A 42 5.48 -8.52 -4.18
C TYR A 42 6.61 -9.50 -3.88
N LEU A 43 7.83 -9.14 -4.30
CA LEU A 43 8.98 -10.04 -4.25
C LEU A 43 9.77 -9.90 -2.94
N ARG A 44 10.01 -8.66 -2.50
CA ARG A 44 10.85 -8.34 -1.34
C ARG A 44 10.62 -6.92 -0.86
N GLY A 45 10.54 -6.74 0.45
CA GLY A 45 10.47 -5.43 1.09
C GLY A 45 9.43 -5.36 2.19
N GLN A 46 9.11 -4.14 2.61
CA GLN A 46 7.99 -3.79 3.48
C GLN A 46 7.29 -2.60 2.84
N ASN A 47 5.96 -2.65 2.74
CA ASN A 47 5.14 -1.58 2.22
C ASN A 47 3.90 -1.39 3.11
N ILE A 48 3.23 -0.26 2.89
CA ILE A 48 1.84 -0.09 3.28
C ILE A 48 1.01 -0.46 2.05
N GLU A 49 0.03 -1.34 2.25
CA GLU A 49 -0.89 -1.78 1.22
C GLU A 49 -2.30 -1.35 1.60
N LEU A 50 -2.98 -0.67 0.68
CA LEU A 50 -4.41 -0.37 0.79
C LEU A 50 -5.11 -1.04 -0.38
N MET A 51 -6.25 -1.65 -0.07
CA MET A 51 -7.10 -2.32 -1.03
C MET A 51 -8.55 -2.08 -0.66
N ALA A 52 -9.44 -2.15 -1.66
CA ALA A 52 -10.87 -2.23 -1.39
C ALA A 52 -11.16 -3.47 -0.53
N CYS A 53 -12.26 -3.46 0.22
CA CYS A 53 -12.68 -4.59 1.05
C CYS A 53 -13.11 -5.80 0.19
N SER A 54 -12.14 -6.51 -0.35
CA SER A 54 -12.27 -7.67 -1.24
C SER A 54 -11.14 -8.64 -0.95
N ASP A 55 -11.45 -9.93 -0.92
CA ASP A 55 -10.49 -11.02 -0.80
C ASP A 55 -10.42 -11.88 -2.07
N ASN A 56 -11.01 -11.38 -3.17
CA ASN A 56 -10.98 -12.04 -4.47
C ASN A 56 -9.56 -12.04 -5.04
N VAL A 57 -8.92 -13.21 -5.00
CA VAL A 57 -7.56 -13.42 -5.52
C VAL A 57 -7.55 -14.60 -6.48
N ILE A 58 -7.33 -14.32 -7.76
CA ILE A 58 -6.98 -15.32 -8.77
C ILE A 58 -5.45 -15.38 -8.87
N ARG A 59 -4.88 -16.56 -8.66
CA ARG A 59 -3.42 -16.75 -8.64
C ARG A 59 -2.90 -17.04 -10.04
N GLY A 60 -1.71 -16.53 -10.36
CA GLY A 60 -1.02 -16.76 -11.63
C GLY A 60 0.24 -17.64 -11.57
N GLY A 61 0.62 -18.09 -10.38
CA GLY A 61 1.86 -18.85 -10.12
C GLY A 61 2.58 -18.36 -8.87
N LEU A 62 3.84 -18.77 -8.72
CA LEU A 62 4.69 -18.52 -7.54
C LEU A 62 4.00 -18.93 -6.24
N THR A 63 3.28 -20.04 -6.27
CA THR A 63 2.40 -20.47 -5.18
C THR A 63 2.21 -21.97 -5.16
N PRO A 64 2.22 -22.60 -3.98
CA PRO A 64 1.84 -24.01 -3.84
C PRO A 64 0.31 -24.19 -3.84
N LYS A 65 -0.47 -23.10 -3.88
CA LYS A 65 -1.95 -23.12 -3.82
C LYS A 65 -2.55 -23.39 -5.20
N HIS A 66 -3.86 -23.64 -5.23
CA HIS A 66 -4.60 -23.83 -6.48
C HIS A 66 -4.53 -22.60 -7.40
N VAL A 67 -4.35 -22.88 -8.69
CA VAL A 67 -4.33 -21.92 -9.81
C VAL A 67 -5.44 -22.30 -10.78
N ASP A 68 -6.48 -21.47 -10.87
CA ASP A 68 -7.57 -21.63 -11.84
C ASP A 68 -7.15 -20.95 -13.16
N ILE A 69 -6.51 -21.72 -14.04
CA ILE A 69 -5.99 -21.22 -15.32
C ILE A 69 -7.13 -20.71 -16.23
N PRO A 70 -8.24 -21.45 -16.43
CA PRO A 70 -9.36 -20.96 -17.24
C PRO A 70 -9.91 -19.62 -16.75
N GLU A 71 -10.05 -19.43 -15.44
CA GLU A 71 -10.57 -18.16 -14.90
C GLU A 71 -9.54 -17.03 -15.03
N LEU A 72 -8.27 -17.30 -14.74
CA LEU A 72 -7.17 -16.34 -14.93
C LEU A 72 -7.15 -15.79 -16.36
N LEU A 73 -7.27 -16.66 -17.37
CA LEU A 73 -7.23 -16.26 -18.77
C LEU A 73 -8.44 -15.44 -19.23
N LYS A 74 -9.54 -15.41 -18.46
CA LYS A 74 -10.70 -14.55 -18.75
C LYS A 74 -10.52 -13.13 -18.24
N VAL A 75 -9.78 -12.94 -17.15
CA VAL A 75 -9.70 -11.66 -16.44
C VAL A 75 -8.39 -10.92 -16.67
N VAL A 76 -7.33 -11.64 -17.06
CA VAL A 76 -6.00 -11.05 -17.25
C VAL A 76 -6.00 -10.06 -18.41
N ASP A 77 -5.45 -8.87 -18.16
CA ASP A 77 -5.13 -7.91 -19.19
C ASP A 77 -3.69 -8.11 -19.67
N CYS A 78 -3.55 -8.55 -20.93
CA CYS A 78 -2.26 -8.82 -21.55
C CYS A 78 -1.69 -7.62 -22.33
N ARG A 79 -2.27 -6.42 -22.19
CA ARG A 79 -1.71 -5.21 -22.80
C ARG A 79 -0.37 -4.85 -22.16
N GLU A 80 0.53 -4.29 -22.96
CA GLU A 80 1.78 -3.73 -22.44
C GLU A 80 1.49 -2.58 -21.47
N ILE A 81 2.25 -2.52 -20.38
CA ILE A 81 2.14 -1.49 -19.36
C ILE A 81 3.53 -0.95 -19.05
N ILE A 82 3.64 0.38 -18.99
CA ILE A 82 4.79 1.09 -18.41
C ILE A 82 4.43 1.42 -16.96
N PRO A 83 5.12 0.83 -15.95
CA PRO A 83 4.83 1.10 -14.55
C PRO A 83 4.94 2.60 -14.23
N GLN A 84 3.91 3.14 -13.59
CA GLN A 84 3.87 4.53 -13.15
C GLN A 84 4.16 4.59 -11.65
N ILE A 85 5.32 5.13 -11.28
CA ILE A 85 5.69 5.34 -9.89
C ILE A 85 5.09 6.66 -9.42
N ILE A 86 4.35 6.60 -8.33
CA ILE A 86 3.86 7.77 -7.62
C ILE A 86 5.04 8.31 -6.80
N PRO A 87 5.44 9.58 -6.99
CA PRO A 87 6.61 10.13 -6.33
C PRO A 87 6.41 10.22 -4.81
N ALA A 88 7.51 10.19 -4.08
CA ALA A 88 7.49 10.44 -2.65
C ALA A 88 7.09 11.87 -2.31
N ALA A 89 6.56 12.06 -1.10
CA ALA A 89 6.16 13.36 -0.60
C ALA A 89 7.36 14.30 -0.58
N ASP A 90 7.17 15.53 -1.07
CA ASP A 90 8.19 16.56 -0.94
C ASP A 90 8.42 16.91 0.55
N ALA A 91 9.52 17.59 0.84
CA ALA A 91 9.87 18.00 2.19
C ALA A 91 9.15 19.26 2.67
N GLN A 92 8.34 19.89 1.81
CA GLN A 92 7.78 21.21 2.05
C GLN A 92 6.30 21.13 2.43
N ASN A 93 5.60 20.08 1.97
CA ASN A 93 4.21 19.81 2.27
C ASN A 93 4.11 18.90 3.50
N ALA A 94 3.37 19.37 4.50
CA ALA A 94 3.07 18.59 5.69
C ALA A 94 2.19 17.38 5.35
N ILE A 95 1.32 17.50 4.34
CA ILE A 95 0.42 16.43 3.88
C ILE A 95 0.61 16.24 2.39
N MET A 96 0.78 14.99 1.97
CA MET A 96 0.78 14.57 0.57
C MET A 96 -0.18 13.38 0.42
N THR A 97 -1.06 13.45 -0.57
CA THR A 97 -1.97 12.34 -0.91
C THR A 97 -1.43 11.61 -2.13
N TYR A 98 -1.37 10.28 -2.06
CA TYR A 98 -0.97 9.46 -3.21
C TYR A 98 -2.14 9.39 -4.19
N GLU A 99 -2.04 10.12 -5.29
CA GLU A 99 -3.08 10.16 -6.32
C GLU A 99 -3.22 8.80 -7.01
N THR A 100 -4.43 8.23 -6.97
CA THR A 100 -4.77 6.99 -7.67
C THR A 100 -6.19 7.09 -8.26
N PRO A 101 -6.55 6.24 -9.24
CA PRO A 101 -7.91 6.14 -9.73
C PRO A 101 -8.92 5.51 -8.74
N ALA A 102 -8.48 5.05 -7.56
CA ALA A 102 -9.36 4.38 -6.60
C ALA A 102 -10.38 5.37 -6.00
N GLU A 103 -11.64 4.95 -5.94
CA GLU A 103 -12.72 5.73 -5.32
C GLU A 103 -13.01 5.27 -3.87
N ASP A 104 -12.64 4.03 -3.53
CA ASP A 104 -12.95 3.41 -2.23
C ASP A 104 -12.07 3.91 -1.07
N PHE A 105 -10.85 4.40 -1.37
CA PHE A 105 -9.86 4.80 -0.37
C PHE A 105 -8.87 5.83 -0.91
N ALA A 106 -8.26 6.56 0.01
CA ALA A 106 -7.09 7.40 -0.25
C ALA A 106 -6.01 7.12 0.79
N LEU A 107 -4.74 7.27 0.40
CA LEU A 107 -3.61 7.22 1.32
C LEU A 107 -2.93 8.59 1.35
N SER A 108 -2.72 9.11 2.54
CA SER A 108 -1.98 10.36 2.74
C SER A 108 -0.78 10.12 3.64
N ASN A 109 0.38 10.62 3.22
CA ASN A 109 1.55 10.75 4.08
C ASN A 109 1.48 12.10 4.79
N LEU A 110 1.58 12.05 6.11
CA LEU A 110 1.50 13.21 6.97
C LEU A 110 2.78 13.31 7.78
N ARG A 111 3.53 14.39 7.54
CA ARG A 111 4.84 14.66 8.13
C ARG A 111 4.74 15.76 9.17
N TYR A 112 5.47 15.58 10.27
CA TYR A 112 5.57 16.56 11.34
C TYR A 112 7.03 16.79 11.72
N GLN A 113 7.30 18.00 12.17
CA GLN A 113 8.50 18.39 12.91
C GLN A 113 8.17 18.59 14.39
N PRO A 114 9.19 18.58 15.27
CA PRO A 114 8.97 18.90 16.67
C PRO A 114 8.29 20.26 16.84
N GLN A 115 7.25 20.30 17.68
CA GLN A 115 6.40 21.47 17.96
C GLN A 115 5.34 21.80 16.89
N ASP A 116 5.25 21.04 15.80
CA ASP A 116 4.17 21.21 14.84
C ASP A 116 2.81 20.92 15.48
N LYS A 117 1.81 21.68 15.04
CA LYS A 117 0.40 21.47 15.35
C LYS A 117 -0.39 21.65 14.08
N LEU A 118 -1.08 20.60 13.65
CA LEU A 118 -1.96 20.65 12.50
C LEU A 118 -3.40 20.45 12.97
N ASP A 119 -4.24 21.40 12.61
CA ASP A 119 -5.69 21.29 12.74
C ASP A 119 -6.21 20.61 11.47
N LEU A 120 -6.79 19.43 11.63
CA LEU A 120 -7.23 18.56 10.55
C LEU A 120 -8.74 18.33 10.65
N HIS A 121 -9.36 18.16 9.48
CA HIS A 121 -10.78 17.85 9.36
C HIS A 121 -10.92 16.51 8.63
N ALA A 122 -11.45 15.50 9.32
CA ALA A 122 -11.66 14.18 8.75
C ALA A 122 -12.87 14.19 7.81
N GLN A 123 -12.64 14.26 6.49
CA GLN A 123 -13.71 14.24 5.49
C GLN A 123 -14.42 12.88 5.41
N SER A 124 -13.74 11.81 5.80
CA SER A 124 -14.27 10.46 5.90
C SER A 124 -13.74 9.79 7.16
N ALA A 125 -14.07 8.52 7.37
CA ALA A 125 -13.37 7.74 8.38
C ALA A 125 -11.88 7.63 8.00
N GLU A 126 -10.99 7.81 8.98
CA GLU A 126 -9.54 7.77 8.78
C GLU A 126 -8.90 6.77 9.75
N ILE A 127 -7.82 6.13 9.30
CA ILE A 127 -6.92 5.36 10.16
C ILE A 127 -5.56 6.05 10.12
N LEU A 128 -5.13 6.57 11.26
CA LEU A 128 -3.80 7.13 11.44
C LEU A 128 -2.86 6.02 11.92
N LEU A 129 -1.77 5.77 11.20
CA LEU A 129 -0.72 4.81 11.57
C LEU A 129 0.59 5.55 11.74
N VAL A 130 1.22 5.43 12.92
CA VAL A 130 2.51 6.07 13.17
C VAL A 130 3.63 5.23 12.57
N MET A 131 4.14 5.66 11.42
CA MET A 131 5.24 4.99 10.73
C MET A 131 6.61 5.21 11.39
N GLU A 132 6.82 6.41 11.96
CA GLU A 132 8.05 6.81 12.63
C GLU A 132 7.73 7.82 13.74
N GLY A 133 8.46 7.73 14.87
CA GLY A 133 8.31 8.66 15.98
C GLY A 133 7.07 8.42 16.83
N SER A 134 6.38 9.51 17.19
CA SER A 134 5.17 9.52 18.01
C SER A 134 4.25 10.66 17.61
N LEU A 135 2.96 10.48 17.82
CA LEU A 135 1.92 11.45 17.49
C LEU A 135 0.93 11.57 18.65
N LYS A 136 0.63 12.81 19.03
CA LYS A 136 -0.46 13.11 19.97
C LYS A 136 -1.65 13.65 19.19
N ILE A 137 -2.78 12.97 19.31
CA ILE A 137 -4.05 13.35 18.71
C ILE A 137 -4.96 13.90 19.80
N ARG A 138 -5.64 15.00 19.52
CA ARG A 138 -6.64 15.59 20.42
C ARG A 138 -7.93 15.88 19.67
N GLN A 139 -9.03 15.43 20.22
CA GLN A 139 -10.37 15.78 19.78
C GLN A 139 -11.22 16.10 21.01
N ASN A 140 -11.74 17.32 21.09
CA ASN A 140 -12.49 17.81 22.25
C ASN A 140 -11.72 17.63 23.58
N GLN A 141 -12.27 16.82 24.51
CA GLN A 141 -11.67 16.48 25.80
C GLN A 141 -10.83 15.19 25.76
N THR A 142 -10.84 14.46 24.65
CA THR A 142 -10.11 13.21 24.46
C THR A 142 -8.74 13.51 23.86
N ALA A 143 -7.71 12.88 24.41
CA ALA A 143 -6.37 12.90 23.83
C ALA A 143 -5.79 11.48 23.82
N LEU A 144 -5.14 11.13 22.72
CA LEU A 144 -4.44 9.87 22.52
C LEU A 144 -2.98 10.17 22.19
N GLU A 145 -2.08 9.38 22.72
CA GLU A 145 -0.67 9.39 22.36
C GLU A 145 -0.36 8.06 21.69
N LEU A 146 0.15 8.13 20.47
CA LEU A 146 0.52 6.99 19.63
C LEU A 146 2.02 6.98 19.44
N LYS A 147 2.63 5.81 19.55
CA LYS A 147 4.04 5.54 19.24
C LYS A 147 4.13 4.80 17.91
N GLN A 148 5.35 4.71 17.38
CA GLN A 148 5.62 3.94 16.17
C GLN A 148 4.98 2.54 16.20
N GLY A 149 4.23 2.22 15.14
CA GLY A 149 3.48 0.97 14.98
C GLY A 149 2.07 0.99 15.57
N GLU A 150 1.71 2.00 16.35
CA GLU A 150 0.35 2.17 16.87
C GLU A 150 -0.53 2.94 15.86
N SER A 151 -1.84 2.69 15.95
CA SER A 151 -2.83 3.35 15.10
C SER A 151 -4.05 3.83 15.89
N ALA A 152 -4.74 4.83 15.33
CA ALA A 152 -6.03 5.30 15.83
C ALA A 152 -7.03 5.43 14.69
N PHE A 153 -8.29 5.15 15.00
CA PHE A 153 -9.42 5.40 14.11
C PHE A 153 -10.01 6.78 14.43
N ILE A 154 -10.21 7.60 13.41
CA ILE A 154 -10.88 8.90 13.49
C ILE A 154 -12.22 8.77 12.76
N CYS A 155 -13.30 9.16 13.46
CA CYS A 155 -14.63 9.18 12.86
C CYS A 155 -14.73 10.27 11.79
N ALA A 156 -15.57 10.01 10.78
CA ALA A 156 -15.89 10.99 9.75
C ALA A 156 -16.52 12.27 10.33
N ASP A 157 -16.37 13.37 9.58
CA ASP A 157 -16.90 14.70 9.87
C ASP A 157 -16.45 15.26 11.23
N GLY A 158 -15.22 14.92 11.64
CA GLY A 158 -14.65 15.32 12.92
C GLY A 158 -13.41 16.20 12.75
N ASP A 159 -13.38 17.32 13.46
CA ASP A 159 -12.15 18.11 13.63
C ASP A 159 -11.27 17.45 14.70
N TYR A 160 -9.97 17.40 14.44
CA TYR A 160 -8.97 16.93 15.39
C TYR A 160 -7.65 17.68 15.20
N GLN A 161 -6.88 17.74 16.28
CA GLN A 161 -5.54 18.31 16.26
C GLN A 161 -4.51 17.21 16.39
N ALA A 162 -3.52 17.24 15.51
CA ALA A 162 -2.39 16.33 15.51
C ALA A 162 -1.11 17.11 15.85
N MET A 163 -0.33 16.60 16.80
CA MET A 163 0.83 17.29 17.38
C MET A 163 1.96 16.31 17.68
N GLN A 164 3.19 16.81 17.70
CA GLN A 164 4.34 16.10 18.27
C GLN A 164 4.77 16.70 19.61
#